data_AF-A0A954XC05-F1
#
_entry.id   AF-A0A954XC05-F1
#
_cell.length_a   1.000
_cell.length_b   1.000
_cell.length_c   1.000
_cell.angle_alpha   90.00
_cell.angle_beta   90.00
_cell.angle_gamma   90.00
#
_symmetry.space_group_name_H-M   'P 1'
#
loop_
_entity.id
_entity.type
_entity.pdbx_description
1 polymer ?
#
loop_
_entity_poly.entity_id
_entity_poly.type
_entity_poly.pdbx_seq_one_letter_code
_entity_poly.pdbx_strand_id
1 'polypeptide(L)'
;MKWIAIAIAAAALVAGSVRANADDEFARAVQPILARHCAECHGAEDAEQGLDLSTATSVLAGSATAAVIEPGNSAESLLVQSLASEADPHMPPDGQLSDDEVRAVAAWIDSLDPATPVGSAGISEADRNHWAFRPLVRPSVPDGNDEGWSNTPIDRFVWAKLKSAGLSPSESADRAVLLRRMYFDLIGLPPTPEEVAAFVGDDSNDAVDRVVDRLLASPQYGERWGRHW
;
A
#
# COMPACT_ATOMS: atom_id res chain seq x y z
N MET A 1 10.75 69.73 54.70
CA MET A 1 10.02 68.51 55.13
C MET A 1 9.77 67.67 53.88
N LYS A 2 10.66 66.71 53.59
CA LYS A 2 10.66 65.92 52.34
C LYS A 2 9.77 64.69 52.54
N TRP A 3 8.74 64.53 51.70
CA TRP A 3 7.92 63.32 51.65
C TRP A 3 8.48 62.41 50.55
N ILE A 4 8.92 61.21 50.93
CA ILE A 4 9.37 60.17 49.99
C ILE A 4 8.16 59.29 49.71
N ALA A 5 7.67 59.31 48.47
CA ALA A 5 6.67 58.35 47.98
C ALA A 5 7.41 57.08 47.53
N ILE A 6 7.13 55.95 48.18
CA ILE A 6 7.64 54.64 47.79
C ILE A 6 6.65 54.05 46.79
N ALA A 7 7.05 53.98 45.52
CA ALA A 7 6.32 53.27 44.48
C ALA A 7 6.71 51.78 44.55
N ILE A 8 5.75 50.91 44.89
CA ILE A 8 5.92 49.46 44.83
C ILE A 8 5.68 49.05 43.38
N ALA A 9 6.75 48.74 42.66
CA ALA A 9 6.68 48.13 41.34
C ALA A 9 6.36 46.64 41.50
N ALA A 10 5.13 46.24 41.16
CA ALA A 10 4.76 44.84 41.04
C ALA A 10 5.41 44.27 39.76
N ALA A 11 6.45 43.48 39.92
CA ALA A 11 7.03 42.70 38.83
C ALA A 11 6.06 41.58 38.45
N ALA A 12 5.41 41.71 37.30
CA ALA A 12 4.68 40.63 36.69
C ALA A 12 5.67 39.55 36.22
N LEU A 13 5.68 38.40 36.90
CA LEU A 13 6.34 37.21 36.37
C LEU A 13 5.58 36.77 35.11
N VAL A 14 6.18 37.01 33.95
CA VAL A 14 5.79 36.33 32.72
C VAL A 14 6.28 34.89 32.85
N ALA A 15 5.38 33.98 33.20
CA ALA A 15 5.61 32.54 33.15
C ALA A 15 5.72 32.10 31.69
N GLY A 16 6.91 32.17 31.13
CA GLY A 16 7.23 31.54 29.85
C GLY A 16 7.71 30.11 30.10
N SER A 17 6.83 29.11 29.96
CA SER A 17 7.24 27.69 29.87
C SER A 17 6.06 26.75 29.54
N VAL A 18 5.63 26.64 28.28
CA VAL A 18 4.77 25.51 27.84
C VAL A 18 5.08 25.10 26.39
N ARG A 19 6.36 25.08 25.99
CA ARG A 19 6.77 24.47 24.70
C ARG A 19 7.85 23.40 24.85
N ALA A 20 8.49 23.31 26.01
CA ALA A 20 9.54 22.34 26.31
C ALA A 20 9.04 21.09 27.08
N ASN A 21 7.75 20.72 26.93
CA ASN A 21 7.14 19.67 27.77
C ASN A 21 6.71 18.43 26.97
N ALA A 22 6.23 18.57 25.73
CA ALA A 22 5.67 17.44 24.99
C ALA A 22 6.72 16.44 24.46
N ASP A 23 7.85 16.92 23.93
CA ASP A 23 8.93 16.05 23.43
C ASP A 23 9.62 15.30 24.58
N ASP A 24 9.82 15.99 25.72
CA ASP A 24 10.38 15.39 26.94
C ASP A 24 9.40 14.37 27.57
N GLU A 25 8.10 14.66 27.57
CA GLU A 25 7.06 13.72 28.00
C GLU A 25 7.02 12.50 27.07
N PHE A 26 7.12 12.70 25.75
CA PHE A 26 7.18 11.59 24.80
C PHE A 26 8.38 10.69 25.10
N ALA A 27 9.58 11.25 25.13
CA ALA A 27 10.81 10.48 25.31
C ALA A 27 10.83 9.71 26.64
N ARG A 28 10.26 10.28 27.70
CA ARG A 28 10.24 9.69 29.03
C ARG A 28 9.09 8.70 29.26
N ALA A 29 7.89 9.01 28.79
CA ALA A 29 6.66 8.28 29.16
C ALA A 29 6.09 7.43 28.01
N VAL A 30 6.23 7.85 26.76
CA VAL A 30 5.58 7.21 25.60
C VAL A 30 6.54 6.34 24.80
N GLN A 31 7.73 6.86 24.50
CA GLN A 31 8.72 6.18 23.67
C GLN A 31 9.10 4.78 24.20
N PRO A 32 9.27 4.54 25.52
CA PRO A 32 9.57 3.20 26.03
C PRO A 32 8.43 2.19 25.83
N ILE A 33 7.18 2.66 25.77
CA ILE A 33 5.99 1.84 25.52
C ILE A 33 5.96 1.43 24.05
N LEU A 34 6.07 2.41 23.15
CA LEU A 34 6.07 2.17 21.69
C LEU A 34 7.27 1.32 21.25
N ALA A 35 8.45 1.56 21.83
CA ALA A 35 9.64 0.76 21.56
C ALA A 35 9.48 -0.71 21.98
N ARG A 36 8.70 -1.00 23.01
CA ARG A 36 8.50 -2.36 23.52
C ARG A 36 7.42 -3.12 22.73
N HIS A 37 6.32 -2.44 22.42
CA HIS A 37 5.11 -3.10 21.95
C HIS A 37 4.84 -2.88 20.46
N CYS A 38 5.45 -1.87 19.82
CA CYS A 38 5.09 -1.47 18.46
C CYS A 38 6.28 -1.46 17.48
N ALA A 39 7.49 -1.18 17.96
CA ALA A 39 8.65 -0.95 17.09
C ALA A 39 9.13 -2.18 16.29
N GLU A 40 8.66 -3.40 16.61
CA GLU A 40 8.92 -4.59 15.79
C GLU A 40 8.30 -4.48 14.39
N CYS A 41 7.10 -3.88 14.27
CA CYS A 41 6.40 -3.68 12.99
C CYS A 41 6.29 -2.21 12.57
N HIS A 42 6.44 -1.27 13.51
CA HIS A 42 6.27 0.17 13.31
C HIS A 42 7.47 0.98 13.84
N GLY A 43 8.68 0.50 13.57
CA GLY A 43 9.95 1.17 13.90
C GLY A 43 10.57 1.86 12.69
N ALA A 44 11.74 2.49 12.91
CA ALA A 44 12.47 3.20 11.86
C ALA A 44 13.02 2.28 10.75
N GLU A 45 13.32 1.01 11.07
CA GLU A 45 13.82 0.01 10.12
C GLU A 45 12.67 -0.77 9.45
N ASP A 46 11.59 -1.02 10.19
CA ASP A 46 10.41 -1.74 9.74
C ASP A 46 9.16 -0.89 10.02
N ALA A 47 8.66 -0.21 8.98
CA ALA A 47 7.51 0.68 9.06
C ALA A 47 6.33 0.09 8.26
N GLU A 48 5.61 -0.87 8.85
CA GLU A 48 4.41 -1.43 8.24
C GLU A 48 3.40 -0.33 7.93
N GLN A 49 2.84 -0.40 6.72
CA GLN A 49 1.95 0.63 6.16
C GLN A 49 2.58 2.04 6.15
N GLY A 50 3.92 2.12 6.20
CA GLY A 50 4.68 3.37 6.26
C GLY A 50 4.52 4.13 7.57
N LEU A 51 4.13 3.47 8.66
CA LEU A 51 4.00 4.07 9.99
C LEU A 51 5.24 3.80 10.84
N ASP A 52 5.91 4.86 11.29
CA ASP A 52 7.06 4.81 12.20
C ASP A 52 6.70 5.48 13.54
N LEU A 53 6.68 4.70 14.61
CA LEU A 53 6.33 5.12 15.97
C LEU A 53 7.56 5.33 16.88
N SER A 54 8.78 5.33 16.31
CA SER A 54 10.04 5.40 17.07
C SER A 54 10.35 6.78 17.67
N THR A 55 9.80 7.86 17.08
CA THR A 55 10.02 9.23 17.52
C THR A 55 8.72 10.04 17.52
N ALA A 56 8.64 11.11 18.34
CA ALA A 56 7.47 11.99 18.32
C ALA A 56 7.23 12.60 16.93
N THR A 57 8.31 12.97 16.23
CA THR A 57 8.24 13.53 14.88
C THR A 57 7.68 12.53 13.87
N SER A 58 8.05 11.25 13.94
CA SER A 58 7.55 10.22 13.03
C SER A 58 6.09 9.87 13.33
N VAL A 59 5.68 9.83 14.61
CA VAL A 59 4.27 9.67 15.01
C VAL A 59 3.40 10.81 14.45
N LEU A 60 3.89 12.05 14.54
CA LEU A 60 3.22 13.23 13.97
C LEU A 60 3.17 13.20 12.44
N ALA A 61 4.13 12.54 11.78
CA ALA A 61 4.16 12.39 10.33
C ALA A 61 3.10 11.40 9.80
N GLY A 62 2.60 10.51 10.66
CA GLY A 62 1.55 9.54 10.32
C GLY A 62 2.05 8.32 9.56
N SER A 63 1.13 7.61 8.94
CA SER A 63 1.40 6.48 8.05
C SER A 63 1.58 6.93 6.60
N ALA A 64 1.78 5.97 5.70
CA ALA A 64 1.81 6.23 4.25
C ALA A 64 0.53 6.87 3.70
N THR A 65 -0.60 6.77 4.41
CA THR A 65 -1.92 7.17 3.89
C THR A 65 -2.68 8.14 4.78
N ALA A 66 -2.40 8.18 6.08
CA ALA A 66 -3.20 8.93 7.05
C ALA A 66 -2.38 9.44 8.24
N ALA A 67 -2.85 10.52 8.87
CA ALA A 67 -2.43 10.85 10.23
C ALA A 67 -2.95 9.76 11.18
N VAL A 68 -2.16 9.43 12.21
CA VAL A 68 -2.56 8.42 13.21
C VAL A 68 -2.97 9.04 14.55
N ILE A 69 -2.74 10.34 14.73
CA ILE A 69 -3.14 11.09 15.92
C ILE A 69 -3.80 12.41 15.54
N GLU A 70 -4.72 12.85 16.40
CA GLU A 70 -5.33 14.17 16.42
C GLU A 70 -4.78 14.93 17.64
N PRO A 71 -3.89 15.91 17.46
CA PRO A 71 -3.29 16.66 18.58
C PRO A 71 -4.36 17.30 19.49
N GLY A 72 -4.25 17.07 20.79
CA GLY A 72 -5.21 17.56 21.77
C GLY A 72 -6.51 16.76 21.85
N ASN A 73 -6.65 15.66 21.11
CA ASN A 73 -7.82 14.78 21.18
C ASN A 73 -7.44 13.29 20.99
N SER A 74 -7.04 12.64 22.09
CA SER A 74 -6.69 11.23 22.08
C SER A 74 -7.87 10.32 21.71
N ALA A 75 -9.12 10.72 21.97
CA ALA A 75 -10.30 9.90 21.73
C ALA A 75 -10.58 9.70 20.23
N GLU A 76 -10.28 10.71 19.40
CA GLU A 76 -10.41 10.66 17.94
C GLU A 76 -9.12 10.18 17.25
N SER A 77 -8.06 9.90 18.02
CA SER A 77 -6.78 9.45 17.48
C SER A 77 -6.80 7.95 17.18
N LEU A 78 -6.60 7.57 15.91
CA LEU A 78 -6.53 6.17 15.47
C LEU A 78 -5.54 5.35 16.29
N LEU A 79 -4.38 5.93 16.62
CA LEU A 79 -3.36 5.26 17.45
C LEU A 79 -3.95 4.77 18.77
N VAL A 80 -4.81 5.55 19.44
CA VAL A 80 -5.42 5.16 20.72
C VAL A 80 -6.60 4.22 20.50
N GLN A 81 -7.41 4.46 19.46
CA GLN A 81 -8.53 3.59 19.12
C GLN A 81 -8.08 2.15 18.83
N SER A 82 -6.94 1.98 18.15
CA SER A 82 -6.36 0.65 17.87
C SER A 82 -5.85 -0.08 19.11
N LEU A 83 -5.58 0.62 20.23
CA LEU A 83 -5.13 -0.01 21.49
C LEU A 83 -6.28 -0.65 22.28
N ALA A 84 -7.54 -0.35 21.93
CA ALA A 84 -8.70 -0.90 22.63
C ALA A 84 -8.88 -2.38 22.28
N SER A 85 -9.17 -3.23 23.27
CA SER A 85 -9.26 -4.68 23.11
C SER A 85 -10.27 -5.15 22.05
N GLU A 86 -11.29 -4.35 21.76
CA GLU A 86 -12.34 -4.64 20.77
C GLU A 86 -12.06 -4.03 19.39
N ALA A 87 -10.90 -3.40 19.18
CA ALA A 87 -10.53 -2.80 17.90
C ALA A 87 -10.26 -3.87 16.84
N ASP A 88 -10.54 -3.53 15.57
CA ASP A 88 -10.22 -4.37 14.42
C ASP A 88 -9.60 -3.53 13.30
N PRO A 89 -8.29 -3.65 13.01
CA PRO A 89 -7.33 -4.50 13.74
C PRO A 89 -6.99 -3.92 15.12
N HIS A 90 -6.84 -4.81 16.11
CA HIS A 90 -6.29 -4.49 17.43
C HIS A 90 -4.75 -4.42 17.36
N MET A 91 -4.17 -3.46 18.09
CA MET A 91 -2.73 -3.25 18.18
C MET A 91 -2.28 -3.17 19.65
N PRO A 92 -1.15 -3.81 20.02
CA PRO A 92 -0.38 -4.73 19.19
C PRO A 92 -1.14 -6.05 18.94
N PRO A 93 -0.86 -6.78 17.85
CA PRO A 93 -1.55 -8.05 17.55
C PRO A 93 -1.39 -9.10 18.65
N ASP A 94 -0.24 -9.07 19.32
CA ASP A 94 0.12 -9.99 20.40
C ASP A 94 0.11 -9.25 21.74
N GLY A 95 -1.04 -9.28 22.41
CA GLY A 95 -1.19 -8.83 23.79
C GLY A 95 -1.78 -7.43 23.93
N GLN A 96 -2.03 -7.04 25.19
CA GLN A 96 -2.76 -5.82 25.51
C GLN A 96 -1.89 -4.91 26.38
N LEU A 97 -1.82 -3.63 26.01
CA LEU A 97 -1.22 -2.62 26.87
C LEU A 97 -2.02 -2.49 28.15
N SER A 98 -1.33 -2.25 29.26
CA SER A 98 -2.00 -1.91 30.51
C SER A 98 -2.74 -0.57 30.40
N ASP A 99 -3.77 -0.38 31.21
CA ASP A 99 -4.53 0.87 31.20
C ASP A 99 -3.64 2.09 31.50
N ASP A 100 -2.57 1.92 32.29
CA ASP A 100 -1.59 2.97 32.56
C ASP A 100 -0.77 3.34 31.32
N GLU A 101 -0.36 2.34 30.52
CA GLU A 101 0.36 2.57 29.28
C GLU A 101 -0.53 3.26 28.24
N VAL A 102 -1.79 2.82 28.09
CA VAL A 102 -2.76 3.49 27.20
C VAL A 102 -3.02 4.92 27.66
N ARG A 103 -3.19 5.15 28.98
CA ARG A 103 -3.34 6.50 29.55
C ARG A 103 -2.13 7.39 29.28
N ALA A 104 -0.90 6.85 29.34
CA ALA A 104 0.30 7.63 29.07
C ALA A 104 0.35 8.10 27.61
N VAL A 105 0.02 7.23 26.66
CA VAL A 105 -0.08 7.58 25.23
C VAL A 105 -1.16 8.63 25.01
N ALA A 106 -2.36 8.42 25.57
CA ALA A 106 -3.48 9.35 25.44
C ALA A 106 -3.17 10.72 26.05
N ALA A 107 -2.60 10.78 27.26
CA ALA A 107 -2.23 12.01 27.93
C ALA A 107 -1.18 12.81 27.16
N TRP A 108 -0.22 12.14 26.52
CA TRP A 108 0.73 12.81 25.64
C TRP A 108 0.02 13.45 24.44
N ILE A 109 -0.87 12.72 23.75
CA ILE A 109 -1.64 13.26 22.62
C ILE A 109 -2.48 14.47 23.05
N ASP A 110 -3.19 14.35 24.17
CA ASP A 110 -4.02 15.44 24.72
C ASP A 110 -3.21 16.66 25.15
N SER A 111 -1.92 16.49 25.44
CA SER A 111 -1.01 17.58 25.79
C SER A 111 -0.50 18.38 24.59
N LEU A 112 -0.65 17.85 23.38
CA LEU A 112 -0.21 18.52 22.15
C LEU A 112 -1.10 19.73 21.85
N ASP A 113 -0.51 20.77 21.26
CA ASP A 113 -1.26 21.91 20.74
C ASP A 113 -2.15 21.41 19.58
N PRO A 114 -3.48 21.63 19.59
CA PRO A 114 -4.36 21.27 18.47
C PRO A 114 -3.95 21.89 17.12
N ALA A 115 -3.14 22.95 17.13
CA ALA A 115 -2.56 23.53 15.93
C ALA A 115 -1.27 22.84 15.46
N THR A 116 -0.80 21.79 16.16
CA THR A 116 0.39 21.02 15.78
C THR A 116 0.17 20.39 14.42
N PRO A 117 1.03 20.63 13.42
CA PRO A 117 0.90 20.00 12.12
C PRO A 117 1.06 18.48 12.25
N VAL A 118 0.03 17.75 11.84
CA VAL A 118 0.09 16.31 11.62
C VAL A 118 0.02 16.02 10.13
N GLY A 119 0.86 15.09 9.71
CA GLY A 119 0.86 14.57 8.35
C GLY A 119 0.05 13.30 8.27
N SER A 120 -0.63 13.10 7.15
CA SER A 120 -0.34 11.87 6.40
C SER A 120 0.91 12.15 5.56
N ALA A 121 1.61 11.13 5.09
CA ALA A 121 2.20 11.26 3.77
C ALA A 121 1.03 11.48 2.79
N GLY A 122 0.50 12.71 2.72
CA GLY A 122 -0.65 13.03 1.89
C GLY A 122 -0.33 12.69 0.44
N ILE A 123 -1.36 12.49 -0.39
CA ILE A 123 -1.23 12.05 -1.79
C ILE A 123 0.00 12.70 -2.43
N SER A 124 1.07 11.92 -2.51
CA SER A 124 2.37 12.40 -2.91
C SER A 124 2.32 12.74 -4.39
N GLU A 125 3.33 13.45 -4.87
CA GLU A 125 3.41 13.68 -6.31
C GLU A 125 3.55 12.36 -7.09
N ALA A 126 4.14 11.32 -6.50
CA ALA A 126 4.16 9.98 -7.09
C ALA A 126 2.76 9.36 -7.18
N ASP A 127 1.95 9.49 -6.13
CA ASP A 127 0.57 8.99 -6.10
C ASP A 127 -0.30 9.71 -7.13
N ARG A 128 -0.16 11.04 -7.25
CA ARG A 128 -0.84 11.83 -8.28
C ARG A 128 -0.43 11.44 -9.70
N ASN A 129 0.81 10.97 -9.86
CA ASN A 129 1.37 10.53 -11.13
C ASN A 129 1.16 9.03 -11.41
N HIS A 130 0.49 8.29 -10.52
CA HIS A 130 0.20 6.88 -10.73
C HIS A 130 -0.60 6.68 -12.03
N TRP A 131 -0.21 5.67 -12.82
CA TRP A 131 -0.72 5.47 -14.19
C TRP A 131 -2.25 5.38 -14.27
N ALA A 132 -2.90 4.82 -13.24
CA ALA A 132 -4.35 4.66 -13.19
C ALA A 132 -5.13 5.99 -13.05
N PHE A 133 -4.49 7.05 -12.56
CA PHE A 133 -5.11 8.38 -12.41
C PHE A 133 -4.76 9.34 -13.55
N ARG A 134 -3.93 8.90 -14.50
CA ARG A 134 -3.55 9.70 -15.66
C ARG A 134 -4.54 9.48 -16.80
N PRO A 135 -4.87 10.52 -17.59
CA PRO A 135 -5.64 10.35 -18.80
C PRO A 135 -4.99 9.32 -19.73
N LEU A 136 -5.79 8.38 -20.24
CA LEU A 136 -5.32 7.40 -21.21
C LEU A 136 -5.03 8.09 -22.55
N VAL A 137 -3.80 7.97 -23.04
CA VAL A 137 -3.40 8.46 -24.36
C VAL A 137 -3.08 7.25 -25.22
N ARG A 138 -3.64 7.19 -26.43
CA ARG A 138 -3.35 6.10 -27.38
C ARG A 138 -1.96 6.31 -27.99
N PRO A 139 -0.96 5.45 -27.70
CA PRO A 139 0.36 5.60 -28.28
C PRO A 139 0.34 5.27 -29.78
N SER A 140 1.27 5.85 -30.53
CA SER A 140 1.56 5.41 -31.89
C SER A 140 2.13 3.99 -31.84
N VAL A 141 1.61 3.10 -32.69
CA VAL A 141 2.13 1.74 -32.83
C VAL A 141 3.56 1.82 -33.40
N PRO A 142 4.55 1.09 -32.84
CA PRO A 142 5.91 1.12 -33.35
C PRO A 142 5.98 0.68 -34.81
N ASP A 143 6.67 1.50 -35.63
CA ASP A 143 6.99 1.20 -37.02
C ASP A 143 8.13 0.18 -37.12
N GLY A 144 8.25 -0.49 -38.27
CA GLY A 144 9.32 -1.45 -38.55
C GLY A 144 8.85 -2.75 -39.21
N ASN A 145 9.76 -3.50 -39.82
CA ASN A 145 9.45 -4.85 -40.27
C ASN A 145 9.72 -5.80 -39.09
N ASP A 146 8.68 -6.48 -38.59
CA ASP A 146 8.79 -7.56 -37.60
C ASP A 146 8.77 -8.93 -38.25
N GLU A 147 9.03 -8.98 -39.56
CA GLU A 147 9.13 -10.20 -40.36
C GLU A 147 7.82 -11.02 -40.34
N GLY A 148 6.68 -10.35 -40.08
CA GLY A 148 5.37 -10.98 -40.01
C GLY A 148 5.09 -11.68 -38.68
N TRP A 149 5.89 -11.46 -37.64
CA TRP A 149 5.71 -12.09 -36.33
C TRP A 149 4.47 -11.56 -35.58
N SER A 150 4.13 -10.29 -35.71
CA SER A 150 3.00 -9.69 -34.98
C SER A 150 1.65 -10.07 -35.59
N ASN A 151 0.73 -10.56 -34.77
CA ASN A 151 -0.67 -10.80 -35.15
C ASN A 151 -1.55 -9.58 -34.86
N THR A 152 -1.19 -8.79 -33.85
CA THR A 152 -1.92 -7.62 -33.40
C THR A 152 -1.03 -6.38 -33.28
N PRO A 153 -1.60 -5.16 -33.23
CA PRO A 153 -0.83 -3.96 -32.94
C PRO A 153 -0.12 -3.97 -31.57
N ILE A 154 -0.54 -4.81 -30.62
CA ILE A 154 0.10 -4.94 -29.30
C ILE A 154 1.44 -5.66 -29.45
N ASP A 155 1.49 -6.71 -30.27
CA ASP A 155 2.70 -7.51 -30.50
C ASP A 155 3.85 -6.65 -31.05
N ARG A 156 3.52 -5.58 -31.79
CA ARG A 156 4.48 -4.58 -32.29
C ARG A 156 5.25 -3.87 -31.17
N PHE A 157 4.59 -3.60 -30.04
CA PHE A 157 5.25 -3.03 -28.86
C PHE A 157 6.17 -4.04 -28.19
N VAL A 158 5.75 -5.31 -28.13
CA VAL A 158 6.56 -6.41 -27.59
C VAL A 158 7.81 -6.62 -28.45
N TRP A 159 7.63 -6.70 -29.77
CA TRP A 159 8.73 -6.82 -30.74
C TRP A 159 9.73 -5.68 -30.60
N ALA A 160 9.27 -4.42 -30.57
CA ALA A 160 10.15 -3.27 -30.40
C ALA A 160 10.98 -3.36 -29.12
N LYS A 161 10.39 -3.83 -28.02
CA LYS A 161 11.11 -4.05 -26.76
C LYS A 161 12.12 -5.20 -26.84
N LEU A 162 11.74 -6.34 -27.41
CA LEU A 162 12.66 -7.47 -27.62
C LEU A 162 13.88 -7.03 -28.43
N LYS A 163 13.68 -6.34 -29.55
CA LYS A 163 14.78 -5.84 -30.39
C LYS A 163 15.66 -4.84 -29.65
N SER A 164 15.08 -3.92 -28.88
CA SER A 164 15.86 -2.96 -28.06
C SER A 164 16.71 -3.66 -26.99
N ALA A 165 16.26 -4.82 -26.51
CA ALA A 165 16.97 -5.64 -25.54
C ALA A 165 17.93 -6.66 -26.20
N GLY A 166 18.05 -6.69 -27.52
CA GLY A 166 18.86 -7.69 -28.24
C GLY A 166 18.29 -9.10 -28.20
N LEU A 167 17.00 -9.26 -27.90
CA LEU A 167 16.30 -10.53 -27.81
C LEU A 167 15.50 -10.81 -29.09
N SER A 168 15.23 -12.08 -29.34
CA SER A 168 14.33 -12.55 -30.39
C SER A 168 13.14 -13.29 -29.77
N PRO A 169 11.96 -13.28 -30.39
CA PRO A 169 10.83 -14.07 -29.91
C PRO A 169 11.18 -15.55 -29.86
N SER A 170 10.61 -16.25 -28.88
CA SER A 170 10.65 -17.70 -28.83
C SER A 170 9.83 -18.31 -29.98
N GLU A 171 10.21 -19.50 -30.40
CA GLU A 171 9.42 -20.29 -31.34
C GLU A 171 8.03 -20.58 -30.79
N SER A 172 7.04 -20.62 -31.68
CA SER A 172 5.69 -21.05 -31.32
C SER A 172 5.70 -22.48 -30.81
N ALA A 173 4.92 -22.75 -29.76
CA ALA A 173 4.77 -24.11 -29.26
C ALA A 173 4.06 -25.00 -30.29
N ASP A 174 4.42 -26.28 -30.31
CA ASP A 174 3.69 -27.29 -31.09
C ASP A 174 2.19 -27.26 -30.78
N ARG A 175 1.35 -27.49 -31.80
CA ARG A 175 -0.12 -27.41 -31.66
C ARG A 175 -0.67 -28.25 -30.50
N ALA A 176 -0.15 -29.47 -30.31
CA ALA A 176 -0.57 -30.33 -29.21
C ALA A 176 -0.18 -29.76 -27.83
N VAL A 177 1.00 -29.12 -27.74
CA VAL A 177 1.46 -28.45 -26.51
C VAL A 177 0.61 -27.21 -26.24
N LEU A 178 0.31 -26.42 -27.27
CA LEU A 178 -0.54 -25.24 -27.17
C LEU A 178 -1.95 -25.60 -26.66
N LEU A 179 -2.58 -26.63 -27.25
CA LEU A 179 -3.88 -27.11 -26.78
C LEU A 179 -3.84 -27.54 -25.33
N ARG A 180 -2.84 -28.36 -24.96
CA ARG A 180 -2.66 -28.84 -23.60
C ARG A 180 -2.54 -27.68 -22.61
N ARG A 181 -1.78 -26.64 -22.94
CA ARG A 181 -1.65 -25.43 -22.10
C ARG A 181 -2.98 -24.71 -21.95
N MET A 182 -3.71 -24.44 -23.04
CA MET A 182 -5.02 -23.78 -22.97
C MET A 182 -6.00 -24.53 -22.07
N TYR A 183 -6.06 -25.85 -22.18
CA TYR A 183 -6.91 -26.70 -21.33
C TYR A 183 -6.50 -26.63 -19.85
N PHE A 184 -5.21 -26.78 -19.56
CA PHE A 184 -4.69 -26.67 -18.20
C PHE A 184 -4.68 -25.26 -17.62
N ASP A 185 -4.81 -24.20 -18.42
CA ASP A 185 -4.84 -22.80 -17.97
C ASP A 185 -6.26 -22.26 -17.82
N LEU A 186 -7.20 -22.72 -18.65
CA LEU A 186 -8.59 -22.28 -18.61
C LEU A 186 -9.46 -23.17 -17.71
N ILE A 187 -9.39 -24.51 -17.83
CA ILE A 187 -10.30 -25.41 -17.12
C ILE A 187 -9.62 -26.39 -16.16
N GLY A 188 -8.30 -26.59 -16.28
CA GLY A 188 -7.49 -27.31 -15.30
C GLY A 188 -7.46 -28.83 -15.51
N LEU A 189 -8.07 -29.29 -16.60
CA LEU A 189 -8.09 -30.69 -17.03
C LEU A 189 -7.35 -30.83 -18.36
N PRO A 190 -6.74 -31.98 -18.67
CA PRO A 190 -6.14 -32.21 -19.99
C PRO A 190 -7.21 -32.36 -21.09
N PRO A 191 -6.87 -32.07 -22.37
CA PRO A 191 -7.74 -32.39 -23.50
C PRO A 191 -7.80 -33.91 -23.74
N THR A 192 -8.89 -34.40 -24.35
CA THR A 192 -8.98 -35.80 -24.79
C THR A 192 -8.13 -36.05 -26.04
N PRO A 193 -7.75 -37.31 -26.33
CA PRO A 193 -7.04 -37.64 -27.56
C PRO A 193 -7.74 -37.17 -28.84
N GLU A 194 -9.07 -37.24 -28.88
CA GLU A 194 -9.90 -36.81 -30.01
C GLU A 194 -9.84 -35.28 -30.18
N GLU A 195 -9.90 -34.53 -29.09
CA GLU A 195 -9.77 -33.07 -29.10
C GLU A 195 -8.37 -32.64 -29.57
N VAL A 196 -7.32 -33.37 -29.15
CA VAL A 196 -5.95 -33.15 -29.64
C VAL A 196 -5.88 -33.40 -31.14
N ALA A 197 -6.39 -34.54 -31.62
CA ALA A 197 -6.36 -34.88 -33.03
C ALA A 197 -7.12 -33.85 -33.88
N ALA A 198 -8.30 -33.41 -33.43
CA ALA A 198 -9.10 -32.41 -34.10
C ALA A 198 -8.38 -31.06 -34.20
N PHE A 199 -7.79 -30.58 -33.10
CA PHE A 199 -7.06 -29.31 -33.12
C PHE A 199 -5.76 -29.36 -33.91
N VAL A 200 -5.02 -30.48 -33.85
CA VAL A 200 -3.76 -30.62 -34.59
C VAL A 200 -4.01 -30.66 -36.10
N GLY A 201 -5.11 -31.25 -36.55
CA GLY A 201 -5.48 -31.29 -37.98
C GLY A 201 -6.24 -30.06 -38.50
N ASP A 202 -6.45 -29.03 -37.68
CA ASP A 202 -7.21 -27.84 -38.02
C ASP A 202 -6.29 -26.65 -38.37
N ASP A 203 -5.99 -26.49 -39.66
CA ASP A 203 -5.08 -25.44 -40.16
C ASP A 203 -5.76 -24.06 -40.34
N SER A 204 -6.98 -23.87 -39.83
CA SER A 204 -7.64 -22.57 -39.93
C SER A 204 -6.99 -21.52 -39.01
N ASN A 205 -7.01 -20.26 -39.47
CA ASN A 205 -6.40 -19.14 -38.76
C ASN A 205 -7.07 -18.83 -37.41
N ASP A 206 -8.32 -19.24 -37.22
CA ASP A 206 -9.13 -19.03 -36.02
C ASP A 206 -9.27 -20.29 -35.15
N ALA A 207 -8.48 -21.34 -35.40
CA ALA A 207 -8.54 -22.59 -34.64
C ALA A 207 -8.27 -22.38 -33.13
N VAL A 208 -7.33 -21.48 -32.78
CA VAL A 208 -7.01 -21.13 -31.39
C VAL A 208 -8.19 -20.43 -30.74
N ASP A 209 -8.74 -19.41 -31.38
CA ASP A 209 -9.86 -18.61 -30.86
C ASP A 209 -11.08 -19.48 -30.57
N ARG A 210 -11.43 -20.40 -31.49
CA ARG A 210 -12.55 -21.33 -31.28
C ARG A 210 -12.35 -22.24 -30.07
N VAL A 211 -11.12 -22.70 -29.82
CA VAL A 211 -10.84 -23.52 -28.63
C VAL A 211 -10.96 -22.68 -27.36
N VAL A 212 -10.37 -21.48 -27.35
CA VAL A 212 -10.45 -20.58 -26.19
C VAL A 212 -11.90 -20.24 -25.87
N ASP A 213 -12.69 -19.82 -26.86
CA ASP A 213 -14.11 -19.48 -26.69
C ASP A 213 -14.91 -20.66 -26.14
N ARG A 214 -14.68 -21.87 -26.68
CA ARG A 214 -15.33 -23.10 -26.19
C ARG A 214 -14.98 -23.40 -24.72
N LEU A 215 -13.71 -23.22 -24.35
CA LEU A 215 -13.25 -23.46 -22.98
C LEU A 215 -13.78 -22.40 -22.00
N LEU A 216 -13.80 -21.13 -22.40
CA LEU A 216 -14.36 -20.04 -21.58
C LEU A 216 -15.87 -20.18 -21.38
N ALA A 217 -16.59 -20.72 -22.38
CA ALA A 217 -18.03 -20.98 -22.29
C ALA A 217 -18.39 -22.24 -21.49
N SER A 218 -17.40 -23.06 -21.13
CA SER A 218 -17.62 -24.32 -20.41
C SER A 218 -17.84 -24.06 -18.90
N PRO A 219 -18.80 -24.75 -18.24
CA PRO A 219 -19.01 -24.62 -16.79
C PRO A 219 -17.73 -24.88 -15.96
N GLN A 220 -16.87 -25.77 -16.46
CA GLN A 220 -15.60 -26.12 -15.82
C GLN A 220 -14.64 -24.93 -15.69
N TYR A 221 -14.74 -23.91 -16.56
CA TYR A 221 -13.99 -22.67 -16.38
C TYR A 221 -14.37 -21.98 -15.06
N GLY A 222 -15.68 -21.82 -14.82
CA GLY A 222 -16.19 -21.25 -13.58
C GLY A 222 -15.83 -22.10 -12.35
N GLU A 223 -15.98 -23.42 -12.45
CA GLU A 223 -15.61 -24.36 -11.38
C GLU A 223 -14.13 -24.26 -10.99
N ARG A 224 -13.24 -24.12 -11.98
CA ARG A 224 -11.81 -23.97 -11.73
C ARG A 224 -11.52 -22.68 -10.96
N TRP A 225 -11.99 -21.55 -11.48
CA TRP A 225 -11.65 -20.23 -10.95
C TRP A 225 -12.33 -19.93 -9.63
N GLY A 226 -13.50 -20.51 -9.36
CA GLY A 226 -14.18 -20.41 -8.08
C GLY A 226 -13.44 -21.03 -6.89
N ARG A 227 -12.36 -21.80 -7.10
CA ARG A 227 -11.50 -22.31 -6.01
C ARG A 227 -10.46 -21.31 -5.51
N HIS A 228 -10.21 -20.24 -6.26
CA HIS A 228 -9.29 -19.18 -5.89
C HIS A 228 -9.98 -18.04 -5.14
N TRP A 229 -11.31 -18.03 -5.16
CA TRP A 229 -12.18 -17.12 -4.42
C TRP A 229 -12.69 -17.82 -3.16
#